data_AF-A0A502XI93-F1
#
_entry.id   AF-A0A502XI93-F1
#
_cell.length_a   1.000
_cell.length_b   1.000
_cell.length_c   1.000
_cell.angle_alpha   90.00
_cell.angle_beta   90.00
_cell.angle_gamma   90.00
#
_symmetry.space_group_name_H-M   'P 1'
#
loop_
_entity.id
_entity.type
_entity.pdbx_description
1 polymer ?
#
loop_
_entity_poly.entity_id
_entity_poly.type
_entity_poly.pdbx_seq_one_letter_code
_entity_poly.pdbx_strand_id
1 'polypeptide(L)' 'MQFDLNPHQQVQHAAEWLAGGGKTGAATVPELRSRFGITAPQAIEAIRLANALRLARAH' A
#
# COMPACT_ATOMS: atom_id res chain seq x y z
N MET A 1 -10.59 15.85 -10.80
CA MET A 1 -11.01 14.51 -11.27
C MET A 1 -10.67 13.53 -10.17
N GLN A 2 -11.66 13.09 -9.40
CA GLN A 2 -11.51 12.00 -8.44
C GLN A 2 -11.54 10.72 -9.27
N PHE A 3 -10.38 10.09 -9.49
CA PHE A 3 -10.37 8.76 -10.07
C PHE A 3 -10.87 7.82 -8.97
N ASP A 4 -12.11 7.38 -9.07
CA ASP A 4 -12.68 6.31 -8.24
C ASP A 4 -11.92 5.01 -8.57
N LEU A 5 -10.70 4.90 -8.04
CA LEU A 5 -9.92 3.68 -8.13
C LEU A 5 -10.70 2.58 -7.42
N ASN A 6 -10.92 1.46 -8.11
CA ASN A 6 -11.55 0.31 -7.51
C ASN A 6 -10.73 -0.12 -6.27
N PRO A 7 -11.37 -0.70 -5.23
CA PRO A 7 -10.69 -1.05 -3.99
C PRO A 7 -9.41 -1.87 -4.18
N HIS A 8 -9.40 -2.76 -5.19
CA HIS A 8 -8.24 -3.55 -5.56
C HIS A 8 -7.07 -2.70 -6.10
N GLN A 9 -7.37 -1.69 -6.91
CA GLN A 9 -6.36 -0.76 -7.44
C GLN A 9 -5.76 0.09 -6.31
N GLN A 10 -6.56 0.53 -5.33
CA GLN A 10 -6.05 1.27 -4.17
C GLN A 10 -5.06 0.43 -3.34
N VAL A 11 -5.38 -0.85 -3.12
CA VAL A 11 -4.48 -1.80 -2.44
C VAL A 11 -3.17 -1.99 -3.22
N GLN A 12 -3.25 -2.15 -4.55
CA GLN A 12 -2.06 -2.32 -5.39
C GLN A 12 -1.17 -1.07 -5.38
N HIS A 13 -1.75 0.12 -5.55
CA HIS A 13 -1.00 1.38 -5.47
C HIS A 13 -0.34 1.58 -4.10
N ALA A 14 -1.04 1.26 -3.01
CA ALA A 14 -0.48 1.29 -1.66
C ALA A 14 0.70 0.31 -1.51
N ALA A 15 0.58 -0.90 -2.07
CA ALA A 15 1.63 -1.91 -2.03
C ALA A 15 2.88 -1.49 -2.81
N GLU A 16 2.71 -0.96 -4.03
CA GLU A 16 3.80 -0.47 -4.88
C GLU A 16 4.56 0.69 -4.22
N TRP A 17 3.82 1.67 -3.68
CA TRP A 17 4.39 2.79 -2.95
C TRP A 17 5.19 2.33 -1.74
N LEU A 18 4.63 1.42 -0.94
CA LEU A 18 5.28 0.87 0.24
C LEU A 18 6.54 0.07 -0.15
N ALA A 19 6.48 -0.73 -1.22
CA ALA A 19 7.61 -1.48 -1.75
C ALA A 19 8.76 -0.58 -2.23
N GLY A 20 8.45 0.64 -2.71
CA GLY A 20 9.42 1.66 -3.11
C GLY A 20 10.10 2.43 -1.97
N GLY A 21 9.90 2.04 -0.70
CA GLY A 21 10.47 2.75 0.45
C GLY A 21 9.56 3.81 1.06
N GLY A 22 8.28 3.84 0.66
CA GLY A 22 7.28 4.76 1.18
C GLY A 22 6.95 4.52 2.65
N LYS A 23 7.68 5.17 3.56
CA LYS A 23 7.34 5.33 4.98
C LYS A 23 7.87 6.66 5.49
N THR A 24 7.04 7.40 6.22
CA THR A 24 7.40 8.71 6.76
C THR A 24 7.74 8.70 8.25
N GLY A 25 7.93 7.51 8.84
CA GLY A 25 8.16 7.31 10.28
C GLY A 25 6.87 7.16 11.10
N ALA A 26 5.70 7.36 10.49
CA ALA A 26 4.41 7.02 11.08
C ALA A 26 4.16 5.51 11.11
N ALA A 27 3.18 5.09 11.90
CA ALA A 27 2.69 3.72 11.86
C ALA A 27 2.07 3.43 10.48
N THR A 28 2.49 2.31 9.87
CA THR A 28 2.16 1.95 8.48
C THR A 28 0.66 1.95 8.19
N VAL A 29 -0.16 1.30 9.04
CA VAL A 29 -1.60 1.14 8.75
C VAL A 29 -2.36 2.47 8.80
N PRO A 30 -2.21 3.33 9.82
CA PRO A 30 -2.77 4.68 9.81
C PRO A 30 -2.32 5.52 8.61
N GLU A 31 -1.04 5.44 8.22
CA GLU A 31 -0.50 6.18 7.08
C GLU A 31 -1.16 5.72 5.76
N LEU A 32 -1.26 4.42 5.55
CA LEU A 32 -1.92 3.86 4.36
C LEU A 32 -3.40 4.24 4.30
N ARG A 33 -4.11 4.20 5.42
CA ARG A 33 -5.51 4.63 5.50
C ARG A 33 -5.67 6.11 5.14
N SER A 34 -4.83 6.98 5.70
CA SER A 34 -4.89 8.43 5.44
C SER A 34 -4.52 8.78 3.99
N ARG A 35 -3.57 8.05 3.40
CA ARG A 35 -3.01 8.38 2.09
C ARG A 35 -3.80 7.80 0.93
N PHE A 36 -4.30 6.57 1.07
CA PHE A 36 -4.95 5.83 0.00
C PHE A 36 -6.45 5.62 0.23
N GLY A 37 -7.00 6.02 1.39
CA GLY A 37 -8.42 5.83 1.70
C GLY A 37 -8.82 4.39 2.02
N ILE A 38 -7.85 3.49 2.23
CA ILE A 38 -8.10 2.05 2.42
C ILE A 38 -8.37 1.67 3.87
N THR A 39 -9.15 0.60 4.05
CA THR A 39 -9.46 0.01 5.37
C THR A 39 -8.25 -0.73 5.96
N ALA A 40 -8.31 -1.06 7.26
CA ALA A 40 -7.24 -1.81 7.92
C ALA A 40 -6.97 -3.20 7.28
N PRO A 41 -7.98 -4.02 6.92
CA PRO A 41 -7.74 -5.27 6.20
C PRO A 41 -7.03 -5.06 4.85
N GLN A 42 -7.44 -4.04 4.08
CA GLN A 42 -6.81 -3.69 2.81
C GLN A 42 -5.37 -3.18 2.99
N ALA A 43 -5.09 -2.44 4.06
CA ALA A 43 -3.74 -2.03 4.40
C ALA A 43 -2.84 -3.23 4.74
N ILE A 44 -3.38 -4.23 5.45
CA ILE A 44 -2.66 -5.49 5.73
C ILE A 44 -2.36 -6.24 4.42
N GLU A 45 -3.33 -6.29 3.49
CA GLU A 45 -3.15 -6.87 2.16
C GLU A 45 -2.05 -6.14 1.37
N ALA A 46 -2.09 -4.80 1.35
CA ALA A 46 -1.07 -3.98 0.70
C ALA A 46 0.33 -4.21 1.30
N ILE A 47 0.44 -4.39 2.62
CA ILE A 47 1.70 -4.72 3.30
C ILE A 47 2.23 -6.08 2.84
N ARG A 48 1.36 -7.10 2.74
CA ARG A 48 1.74 -8.43 2.24
C ARG A 48 2.24 -8.36 0.80
N LEU A 49 1.49 -7.68 -0.07
CA LEU A 49 1.87 -7.48 -1.48
C LEU A 49 3.18 -6.71 -1.61
N ALA A 50 3.39 -5.66 -0.82
CA ALA A 50 4.64 -4.91 -0.83
C ALA A 50 5.85 -5.78 -0.46
N ASN A 51 5.71 -6.68 0.50
CA ASN A 51 6.77 -7.63 0.85
C ASN A 51 7.08 -8.61 -0.29
N ALA A 52 6.06 -9.13 -0.96
CA ALA A 52 6.23 -9.98 -2.14
C ALA A 52 6.95 -9.25 -3.28
N LEU A 53 6.57 -7.99 -3.54
CA LEU A 53 7.23 -7.14 -4.54
C LEU A 53 8.70 -6.87 -4.22
N ARG A 54 9.03 -6.63 -2.94
CA ARG A 54 10.44 -6.44 -2.53
C ARG A 54 11.25 -7.71 -2.73
N LEU A 55 10.70 -8.88 -2.38
CA LEU A 55 11.37 -10.16 -2.59
C LEU A 55 11.61 -10.40 -4.08
N ALA A 56 10.61 -10.18 -4.92
CA ALA A 56 10.72 -10.35 -6.37
C ALA A 56 11.74 -9.41 -7.03
N ARG A 57 11.99 -8.23 -6.44
CA ARG A 57 12.99 -7.25 -6.94
C ARG A 57 14.42 -7.53 -6.46
N ALA A 58 14.59 -8.38 -5.45
CA ALA A 58 15.90 -8.71 -4.88
C ALA A 58 16.59 -9.89 -5.60
N HIS A 59 15.83 -10.62 -6.43
CA HIS A 59 16.29 -11.70 -7.32
C HIS A 59 16.47 -11.18 -8.74
#